data_AF-A0A5C6JWW2-F1
#
_entry.id   AF-A0A5C6JWW2-F1
#
_cell.length_a   1.000
_cell.length_b   1.000
_cell.length_c   1.000
_cell.angle_alpha   90.00
_cell.angle_beta   90.00
_cell.angle_gamma   90.00
#
_symmetry.space_group_name_H-M   'P 1'
#
loop_
_entity.id
_entity.type
_entity.pdbx_description
1 polymer ?
#
loop_
_entity_poly.entity_id
_entity_poly.type
_entity_poly.pdbx_seq_one_letter_code
_entity_poly.pdbx_strand_id
1 'polypeptide(L)'
;MSDRRCPAAHLDDPTVCGGPVVVTVLDRFNAGADGCEHHGARLLASLDGGRIYPLPDAPPGASIRVFKAAASIRPFCWLDGPRTAPSQLSRAENHTQSGR
;
A
#
# COMPACT_ATOMS: atom_id res chain seq x y z
N MET A 1 -7.42 -17.09 11.19
CA MET A 1 -7.61 -16.34 9.93
C MET A 1 -9.03 -15.80 9.97
N SER A 2 -9.22 -14.49 10.16
CA SER A 2 -10.57 -13.92 10.18
C SER A 2 -11.07 -13.83 8.74
N ASP A 3 -12.27 -14.35 8.50
CA ASP A 3 -12.97 -14.43 7.20
C ASP A 3 -13.43 -13.04 6.68
N ARG A 4 -12.87 -11.96 7.26
CA ARG A 4 -13.14 -10.57 6.89
C ARG A 4 -12.02 -10.05 6.01
N ARG A 5 -12.40 -9.42 4.90
CA ARG A 5 -11.51 -8.65 4.04
C ARG A 5 -10.74 -7.61 4.87
N CYS A 6 -9.44 -7.43 4.58
CA CYS A 6 -8.63 -6.39 5.23
C CYS A 6 -9.26 -5.00 5.00
N PRO A 7 -9.38 -4.13 6.01
CA PRO A 7 -9.98 -2.80 5.81
C PRO A 7 -9.20 -1.93 4.81
N ALA A 8 -7.87 -2.04 4.78
CA ALA A 8 -7.03 -1.38 3.79
C ALA A 8 -7.03 -2.02 2.38
N ALA A 9 -7.66 -3.18 2.18
CA ALA A 9 -7.73 -3.78 0.86
C ALA A 9 -8.82 -3.11 0.02
N HIS A 10 -8.47 -2.68 -1.20
CA HIS A 10 -9.45 -2.26 -2.19
C HIS A 10 -10.42 -3.42 -2.50
N LEU A 11 -11.66 -3.12 -2.86
CA LEU A 11 -12.68 -4.13 -3.18
C LEU A 11 -12.24 -5.05 -4.32
N ASP A 12 -11.55 -4.49 -5.31
CA ASP A 12 -11.03 -5.24 -6.46
C ASP A 12 -9.69 -5.93 -6.20
N ASP A 13 -9.03 -5.68 -5.07
CA ASP A 13 -7.75 -6.33 -4.77
C ASP A 13 -7.97 -7.82 -4.43
N PRO A 14 -7.54 -8.77 -5.28
CA PRO A 14 -7.81 -10.19 -5.07
C PRO A 14 -6.84 -10.83 -4.05
N THR A 15 -5.81 -10.10 -3.61
CA THR A 15 -4.71 -10.69 -2.85
C THR A 15 -5.10 -10.97 -1.40
N VAL A 16 -4.61 -12.08 -0.84
CA VAL A 16 -4.86 -12.43 0.57
C VAL A 16 -4.07 -11.55 1.54
N CYS A 17 -4.51 -11.46 2.79
CA CYS A 17 -3.77 -10.73 3.83
C CYS A 17 -2.39 -11.35 4.06
N GLY A 18 -1.39 -10.50 4.32
CA GLY A 18 -0.03 -10.92 4.69
C GLY A 18 0.19 -11.10 6.19
N GLY A 19 -0.86 -11.04 7.02
CA GLY A 19 -0.76 -11.07 8.47
C GLY A 19 -1.87 -10.28 9.18
N PRO A 20 -1.69 -9.97 10.48
CA PRO A 20 -2.62 -9.14 11.23
C PRO A 20 -2.61 -7.69 10.74
N VAL A 21 -3.66 -6.94 11.10
CA VAL A 21 -3.73 -5.50 10.92
C VAL A 21 -2.79 -4.82 11.91
N VAL A 22 -1.83 -4.03 11.42
CA VAL A 22 -0.72 -3.48 12.24
C VAL A 22 -0.35 -2.05 11.87
N VAL A 23 -1.00 -1.45 10.87
CA VAL A 23 -0.71 -0.09 10.41
C VAL A 23 -1.99 0.66 10.05
N THR A 24 -1.95 1.99 10.16
CA THR A 24 -2.94 2.91 9.57
C THR A 24 -2.31 3.65 8.40
N VAL A 25 -2.96 3.61 7.23
CA VAL A 25 -2.59 4.44 6.08
C VAL A 25 -3.56 5.61 5.99
N LEU A 26 -3.01 6.83 5.90
CA LEU A 26 -3.78 8.04 5.69
C LEU A 26 -3.50 8.61 4.30
N ASP A 27 -4.52 9.15 3.66
CA ASP A 27 -4.37 10.00 2.49
C ASP A 27 -3.90 11.42 2.89
N ARG A 28 -3.74 12.28 1.88
CA ARG A 28 -3.33 13.68 2.09
C ARG A 28 -4.34 14.51 2.89
N PHE A 29 -5.59 14.08 2.99
CA PHE A 29 -6.69 14.77 3.68
C PHE A 29 -7.01 14.16 5.05
N ASN A 30 -6.22 13.18 5.52
CA ASN A 30 -6.39 12.43 6.76
C ASN A 30 -7.56 11.43 6.78
N ALA A 31 -8.14 11.07 5.62
CA ALA A 31 -8.97 9.88 5.53
C ALA A 31 -8.06 8.64 5.46
N GLY A 32 -8.47 7.52 6.05
CA GLY A 32 -7.59 6.36 6.11
C GLY A 32 -8.25 5.07 6.53
N ALA A 33 -7.45 4.01 6.47
CA ALA A 33 -7.86 2.66 6.83
C ALA A 33 -6.71 1.91 7.50
N ASP A 34 -7.08 1.03 8.43
CA ASP A 34 -6.14 0.12 9.06
C ASP A 34 -5.89 -1.10 8.16
N GLY A 35 -4.64 -1.56 8.11
CA GLY A 35 -4.21 -2.62 7.21
C GLY A 35 -3.20 -3.57 7.81
N CYS A 36 -3.13 -4.78 7.25
CA CYS A 36 -1.94 -5.61 7.38
C CYS A 36 -0.78 -5.00 6.58
N GLU A 37 0.46 -5.46 6.79
CA GLU A 37 1.61 -4.89 6.08
C GLU A 37 1.45 -4.96 4.55
N HIS A 38 0.89 -6.06 4.05
CA HIS A 38 0.68 -6.27 2.61
C HIS A 38 -0.34 -5.30 2.01
N HIS A 39 -1.56 -5.21 2.58
CA HIS A 39 -2.58 -4.31 2.06
C HIS A 39 -2.32 -2.84 2.41
N GLY A 40 -1.68 -2.56 3.54
CA GLY A 40 -1.19 -1.23 3.88
C GLY A 40 -0.17 -0.72 2.85
N ALA A 41 0.74 -1.59 2.38
CA ALA A 41 1.69 -1.23 1.33
C ALA A 41 0.99 -0.94 0.00
N ARG A 42 0.01 -1.77 -0.40
CA ARG A 42 -0.77 -1.57 -1.63
C ARG A 42 -1.59 -0.29 -1.60
N LEU A 43 -2.26 -0.01 -0.48
CA LEU A 43 -3.01 1.22 -0.29
C LEU A 43 -2.07 2.43 -0.37
N LEU A 44 -0.95 2.40 0.35
CA LEU A 44 0.05 3.48 0.32
C LEU A 44 0.61 3.72 -1.09
N ALA A 45 0.91 2.65 -1.84
CA ALA A 45 1.42 2.75 -3.21
C ALA A 45 0.42 3.42 -4.17
N SER A 46 -0.89 3.32 -3.87
CA SER A 46 -1.99 3.82 -4.70
C SER A 46 -2.39 5.27 -4.38
N LEU A 47 -1.80 5.88 -3.34
CA LEU A 47 -2.12 7.22 -2.88
C LEU A 47 -1.02 8.23 -3.29
N ASP A 48 -1.46 9.40 -3.74
CA ASP A 48 -0.59 10.58 -3.79
C ASP A 48 -0.58 11.29 -2.42
N GLY A 49 0.61 11.56 -1.89
CA GLY A 49 0.79 12.18 -0.57
C GLY A 49 0.39 11.31 0.63
N GLY A 50 0.28 9.99 0.45
CA GLY A 50 -0.08 9.05 1.51
C GLY A 50 0.96 8.97 2.64
N ARG A 51 0.48 8.73 3.87
CA ARG A 51 1.31 8.56 5.08
C ARG A 51 0.95 7.26 5.78
N ILE A 52 1.92 6.70 6.51
CA ILE A 52 1.80 5.42 7.20
C ILE A 52 2.20 5.56 8.66
N TYR A 53 1.41 4.98 9.55
CA TYR A 53 1.66 4.95 10.99
C TYR A 53 1.52 3.52 11.52
N PRO A 54 2.38 3.07 12.45
CA PRO A 54 2.17 1.80 13.13
C PRO A 54 1.00 1.91 14.12
N LEU A 55 0.23 0.83 14.27
CA LEU A 55 -0.73 0.71 15.37
C LEU A 55 0.00 0.54 16.73
N PRO A 56 -0.68 0.80 17.87
CA PRO A 56 -0.04 0.77 19.18
C PRO A 56 0.67 -0.54 19.55
N ASP A 57 0.16 -1.67 19.06
CA ASP A 57 0.67 -3.03 19.30
C ASP A 57 1.43 -3.61 18.08
N ALA A 58 1.71 -2.78 17.07
CA ALA A 58 2.39 -3.21 15.87
C ALA A 58 3.82 -3.70 16.16
N PRO A 59 4.29 -4.77 15.49
CA PRO A 59 5.68 -5.18 15.60
C PRO A 59 6.64 -4.03 15.22
N PRO A 60 7.80 -3.90 15.90
CA PRO A 60 8.78 -2.87 15.58
C PRO A 60 9.11 -2.82 14.09
N GLY A 61 9.11 -1.59 13.54
CA GLY A 61 9.43 -1.35 12.14
C GLY A 61 8.34 -1.73 11.13
N ALA A 62 7.11 -2.07 11.57
CA ALA A 62 6.00 -2.36 10.66
C ALA A 62 5.78 -1.25 9.62
N SER A 63 5.69 0.01 10.03
CA SER A 63 5.53 1.14 9.12
C SER A 63 6.70 1.31 8.13
N ILE A 64 7.94 0.99 8.55
CA ILE A 64 9.13 1.04 7.69
C ILE A 64 9.08 -0.07 6.63
N ARG A 65 8.71 -1.29 7.01
CA ARG A 65 8.55 -2.42 6.06
C ARG A 65 7.48 -2.09 5.03
N VAL A 66 6.33 -1.58 5.50
CA VAL A 66 5.23 -1.12 4.63
C VAL A 66 5.68 -0.02 3.68
N PHE A 67 6.36 1.01 4.18
CA PHE A 67 6.86 2.11 3.37
C PHE A 67 7.83 1.63 2.28
N LYS A 68 8.77 0.74 2.63
CA LYS A 68 9.73 0.16 1.68
C LYS A 68 9.03 -0.71 0.63
N ALA A 69 8.07 -1.53 1.05
CA ALA A 69 7.29 -2.37 0.15
C ALA A 69 6.44 -1.53 -0.82
N ALA A 70 5.78 -0.48 -0.33
CA ALA A 70 4.98 0.41 -1.16
C ALA A 70 5.80 1.09 -2.27
N ALA A 71 7.08 1.39 -2.01
CA ALA A 71 7.95 2.03 -2.99
C ALA A 71 8.31 1.12 -4.19
N SER A 72 8.27 -0.21 -4.02
CA SER A 72 8.69 -1.18 -5.04
C SER A 72 7.54 -1.90 -5.73
N ILE A 73 6.32 -1.83 -5.19
CA ILE A 73 5.14 -2.45 -5.81
C ILE A 73 4.39 -1.44 -6.68
N ARG A 74 3.80 -1.95 -7.76
CA ARG A 74 2.87 -1.14 -8.57
C ARG A 74 1.53 -0.98 -7.84
N PRO A 75 0.89 0.19 -7.93
CA PRO A 75 -0.46 0.41 -7.42
C PRO A 75 -1.50 -0.38 -8.22
N PHE A 76 -2.73 -0.48 -7.71
CA PHE A 76 -3.88 -1.05 -8.44
C PHE A 76 -3.59 -2.44 -9.05
N CYS A 77 -3.30 -3.45 -8.21
CA CYS A 77 -2.91 -4.78 -8.71
C CYS A 77 -3.98 -5.52 -9.50
N TRP A 78 -5.21 -5.00 -9.51
CA TRP A 78 -6.35 -5.47 -10.29
C TRP A 78 -6.47 -4.85 -11.68
N LEU A 79 -5.62 -3.88 -12.04
CA LEU A 79 -5.58 -3.39 -13.42
C LEU A 79 -4.89 -4.41 -14.32
N ASP A 80 -5.66 -4.96 -15.25
CA ASP A 80 -5.18 -5.73 -16.39
C ASP A 80 -4.62 -4.82 -17.49
N GLY A 81 -3.67 -5.33 -18.28
CA GLY A 81 -3.11 -4.65 -19.45
C GLY A 81 -1.89 -3.75 -19.18
N PRO A 82 -1.42 -3.02 -20.21
CA PRO A 82 -0.20 -2.21 -20.13
C PRO A 82 -0.31 -1.06 -19.13
N ARG A 83 0.79 -0.80 -18.40
CA ARG A 83 0.94 0.30 -17.44
C ARG A 83 1.69 1.44 -18.11
N THR A 84 0.99 2.49 -18.53
CA THR A 84 1.55 3.56 -19.37
C THR A 84 1.57 4.92 -18.68
N ALA A 85 0.79 5.12 -17.62
CA ALA A 85 0.79 6.36 -16.85
C ALA A 85 1.67 6.24 -15.59
N PRO A 86 2.37 7.31 -15.15
CA PRO A 86 3.18 7.30 -13.93
C PRO A 86 2.42 6.87 -12.67
N SER A 87 1.13 7.19 -12.59
CA SER A 87 0.24 6.79 -11.48
C SER A 87 0.00 5.28 -11.41
N GLN A 88 0.35 4.53 -12.45
CA GLN A 88 0.17 3.08 -12.53
C GLN A 88 1.47 2.31 -12.24
N LEU A 89 2.58 3.02 -12.06
CA LEU A 89 3.93 2.51 -11.81
C LEU A 89 4.29 2.66 -10.33
N SER A 90 5.25 1.85 -9.87
CA SER A 90 5.84 2.02 -8.54
C SER A 90 6.68 3.30 -8.47
N ARG A 91 6.93 3.80 -7.25
CA ARG A 91 7.84 4.94 -7.04
C ARG A 91 9.24 4.65 -7.58
N ALA A 92 9.76 3.44 -7.37
CA ALA A 92 11.07 3.04 -7.88
C ALA A 92 11.16 3.06 -9.42
N GLU A 93 10.10 2.62 -10.11
CA GLU A 93 10.01 2.71 -11.58
C GLU A 93 9.98 4.16 -12.05
N ASN A 94 9.12 4.99 -11.43
CA ASN A 94 9.03 6.41 -11.76
C ASN A 94 10.37 7.14 -11.57
N HIS A 95 11.10 6.86 -10.48
CA HIS A 95 12.45 7.43 -10.25
C HIS A 95 13.44 7.05 -11.35
N THR A 96 13.37 5.81 -11.83
CA THR A 96 14.24 5.32 -12.91
C THR A 96 13.91 6.01 -14.25
N GLN A 97 12.64 6.32 -14.49
CA GLN A 97 12.19 7.02 -15.69
C GLN A 97 12.53 8.51 -15.68
N SER A 98 12.38 9.19 -14.53
CA SER A 98 12.70 10.63 -14.40
C SER A 98 14.19 10.95 -14.41
N GLY A 99 15.05 9.94 -14.23
CA GLY A 99 16.51 10.07 -14.32
C GLY A 99 17.08 9.83 -15.72
N ARG A 100 16.24 9.55 -16.73
CA ARG A 100 16.61 9.56 -18.15
C ARG A 100 16.36 10.93 -18.76
#